data_AF-A0AAV9DF53-F1
#
_entry.id   AF-A0AAV9DF53-F1
#
_cell.length_a   1.000
_cell.length_b   1.000
_cell.length_c   1.000
_cell.angle_alpha   90.00
_cell.angle_beta   90.00
_cell.angle_gamma   90.00
#
_symmetry.space_group_name_H-M   'P 1'
#
loop_
_entity.id
_entity.type
_entity.pdbx_description
1 polymer ?
#
loop_
_entity_poly.entity_id
_entity_poly.type
_entity_poly.pdbx_seq_one_letter_code
_entity_poly.pdbx_strand_id
1 'polypeptide(L)'
;MANATAVTREIDQLVVDDRLKTGFIQFKKEVYEKKPDVFGELKEGQSPKYMVFACSDSRVCPSHILNFQPGEAFAFRNVANLVPPYDQEAVNVSLGNLLTYPFVREGLANKTLALQGAHYDFVTGSFETWGVEFGLTEPVKV
;
A
#
# COMPACT_ATOMS: atom_id res chain seq x y z
N MET A 1 -42.36 -4.29 -26.12
CA MET A 1 -42.00 -3.46 -24.95
C MET A 1 -40.67 -3.95 -24.43
N ALA A 2 -39.58 -3.21 -24.65
CA ALA A 2 -38.25 -3.58 -24.17
C ALA A 2 -38.19 -3.37 -22.64
N ASN A 3 -37.67 -4.37 -21.93
CA ASN A 3 -37.68 -4.47 -20.48
C ASN A 3 -36.69 -3.45 -19.87
N ALA A 4 -37.18 -2.55 -19.01
CA ALA A 4 -36.41 -1.43 -18.43
C ALA A 4 -35.15 -1.88 -17.64
N THR A 5 -35.07 -3.15 -17.28
CA THR A 5 -33.95 -3.80 -16.58
C THR A 5 -32.71 -4.02 -17.46
N ALA A 6 -32.84 -4.02 -18.79
CA ALA A 6 -31.70 -4.19 -19.71
C ALA A 6 -30.98 -2.86 -19.99
N VAL A 7 -31.72 -1.75 -20.00
CA VAL A 7 -31.20 -0.42 -20.34
C VAL A 7 -30.32 0.17 -19.24
N THR A 8 -30.62 -0.12 -17.97
CA THR A 8 -29.78 0.33 -16.84
C THR A 8 -28.42 -0.35 -16.80
N ARG A 9 -28.29 -1.57 -17.34
CA ARG A 9 -27.02 -2.32 -17.35
C ARG A 9 -26.03 -1.85 -18.42
N GLU A 10 -26.52 -1.38 -19.56
CA GLU A 10 -25.68 -0.85 -20.66
C GLU A 10 -25.16 0.58 -20.37
N ILE A 11 -25.94 1.40 -19.67
CA ILE A 11 -25.56 2.78 -19.34
C ILE A 11 -24.39 2.83 -18.34
N ASP A 12 -24.33 1.94 -17.36
CA ASP A 12 -23.23 1.91 -16.37
C ASP A 12 -21.90 1.44 -16.95
N GLN A 13 -21.92 0.53 -17.94
CA GLN A 13 -20.69 -0.02 -18.51
C GLN A 13 -19.98 0.97 -19.45
N LEU A 14 -20.73 1.76 -20.22
CA LEU A 14 -20.20 2.84 -21.06
C LEU A 14 -19.53 3.96 -20.23
N VAL A 15 -20.12 4.33 -19.07
CA VAL A 15 -19.57 5.37 -18.18
C VAL A 15 -18.30 4.91 -17.47
N VAL A 16 -18.25 3.66 -17.03
CA VAL A 16 -17.04 3.07 -16.42
C VAL A 16 -15.89 3.00 -17.43
N ASP A 17 -16.17 2.55 -18.65
CA ASP A 17 -15.20 2.50 -19.73
C ASP A 17 -14.60 3.88 -20.04
N ASP A 18 -15.43 4.93 -20.04
CA ASP A 18 -14.99 6.29 -20.31
C ASP A 18 -14.09 6.85 -19.20
N ARG A 19 -14.43 6.63 -17.92
CA ARG A 19 -13.62 7.12 -16.80
C ARG A 19 -12.25 6.47 -16.74
N LEU A 20 -12.16 5.16 -16.99
CA LEU A 20 -10.89 4.43 -17.00
C LEU A 20 -9.99 4.88 -18.16
N LYS A 21 -10.56 5.01 -19.36
CA LYS A 21 -9.83 5.48 -20.55
C LYS A 21 -9.32 6.91 -20.37
N THR A 22 -10.20 7.82 -19.98
CA THR A 22 -9.85 9.23 -19.78
C THR A 22 -8.82 9.40 -18.67
N GLY A 23 -8.95 8.65 -17.56
CA GLY A 23 -7.96 8.65 -16.48
C GLY A 23 -6.58 8.16 -16.93
N PHE A 24 -6.52 7.08 -17.72
CA PHE A 24 -5.26 6.57 -18.24
C PHE A 24 -4.62 7.55 -19.24
N ILE A 25 -5.41 8.16 -20.13
CA ILE A 25 -4.93 9.18 -21.07
C ILE A 25 -4.30 10.35 -20.31
N GLN A 26 -4.96 10.82 -19.25
CA GLN A 26 -4.40 11.89 -18.40
C GLN A 26 -3.11 11.45 -17.72
N PHE A 27 -3.06 10.26 -17.11
CA PHE A 27 -1.81 9.73 -16.53
C PHE A 27 -0.68 9.66 -17.56
N LYS A 28 -0.98 9.14 -18.76
CA LYS A 28 0.00 9.01 -19.84
C LYS A 28 0.62 10.37 -20.18
N LYS A 29 -0.21 11.37 -20.42
CA LYS A 29 0.21 12.71 -20.82
C LYS A 29 0.90 13.49 -19.69
N GLU A 30 0.33 13.45 -18.49
CA GLU A 30 0.73 14.34 -17.40
C GLU A 30 1.80 13.73 -16.48
N VAL A 31 2.00 12.41 -16.52
CA VAL A 31 2.96 11.72 -15.64
C VAL A 31 3.95 10.90 -16.45
N TYR A 32 3.49 9.95 -17.28
CA TYR A 32 4.37 9.01 -17.96
C TYR A 32 5.29 9.69 -18.98
N GLU A 33 4.71 10.45 -19.91
CA GLU A 33 5.46 11.13 -20.99
C GLU A 33 6.37 12.25 -20.46
N LYS A 34 6.03 12.85 -19.31
CA LYS A 34 6.84 13.89 -18.66
C LYS A 34 8.00 13.35 -17.83
N LYS A 35 8.07 12.03 -17.59
CA LYS A 35 9.11 11.38 -16.79
C LYS A 35 9.76 10.21 -17.55
N PRO A 36 10.28 10.42 -18.78
CA PRO A 36 10.79 9.34 -19.62
C PRO A 36 11.97 8.60 -18.98
N ASP A 37 12.82 9.31 -18.23
CA ASP A 37 13.98 8.71 -17.55
C ASP A 37 13.52 7.74 -16.46
N VAL A 38 12.60 8.18 -15.59
CA VAL A 38 12.05 7.36 -14.50
C VAL A 38 11.38 6.10 -15.03
N PHE A 39 10.46 6.26 -16.01
CA PHE A 39 9.78 5.09 -16.59
C PHE A 39 10.68 4.29 -17.55
N GLY A 40 11.81 4.85 -17.99
CA GLY A 40 12.86 4.13 -18.69
C GLY A 40 13.57 3.16 -17.76
N GLU A 41 14.05 3.65 -16.61
CA GLU A 41 14.72 2.84 -15.59
C GLU A 41 13.78 1.77 -15.00
N LEU A 42 12.53 2.13 -14.72
CA LEU A 42 11.55 1.21 -14.14
C LEU A 42 11.16 0.04 -15.07
N LYS A 43 11.45 0.13 -16.38
CA LYS A 43 11.25 -1.00 -17.30
C LYS A 43 12.28 -2.10 -17.09
N GLU A 44 13.51 -1.72 -16.71
CA GLU A 44 14.61 -2.64 -16.48
C GLU A 44 14.49 -3.35 -15.13
N GLY A 45 13.81 -2.72 -14.16
CA GLY A 45 13.49 -3.35 -12.88
C GLY A 45 12.97 -2.37 -11.84
N GLN A 46 12.63 -2.90 -10.65
CA GLN A 46 12.23 -2.11 -9.49
C GLN A 46 13.06 -2.49 -8.26
N SER A 47 13.42 -1.49 -7.46
CA SER A 47 14.11 -1.68 -6.17
C SER A 47 13.51 -0.77 -5.08
N PRO A 48 12.21 -0.94 -4.75
CA PRO A 48 11.52 -0.10 -3.79
C PRO A 48 12.18 -0.16 -2.41
N LYS A 49 12.22 0.98 -1.73
CA LYS A 49 12.79 1.10 -0.38
C LYS A 49 11.76 0.83 0.71
N TYR A 50 10.48 0.97 0.38
CA TYR A 50 9.38 0.79 1.32
C TYR A 50 8.49 -0.37 0.89
N MET A 51 8.04 -1.16 1.86
CA MET A 51 6.89 -2.06 1.71
C MET A 51 5.76 -1.50 2.57
N VAL A 52 4.59 -1.25 1.99
CA VAL A 52 3.49 -0.55 2.68
C VAL A 52 2.26 -1.42 2.70
N PHE A 53 1.75 -1.72 3.90
CA PHE A 53 0.42 -2.31 4.10
C PHE A 53 -0.57 -1.18 4.39
N ALA A 54 -1.53 -0.96 3.49
CA ALA A 54 -2.51 0.13 3.61
C ALA A 54 -3.95 -0.35 3.39
N CYS A 55 -4.93 0.42 3.85
CA CYS A 55 -6.32 -0.02 3.79
C CYS A 55 -6.83 0.11 2.34
N SER A 56 -7.70 -0.80 1.92
CA SER A 56 -8.40 -0.70 0.62
C SER A 56 -9.38 0.47 0.54
N ASP A 57 -9.66 1.16 1.65
CA ASP A 57 -10.49 2.36 1.69
C ASP A 57 -10.03 3.39 0.64
N SER A 58 -10.97 3.86 -0.19
CA SER A 58 -10.68 4.69 -1.35
C SER A 58 -10.11 6.06 -1.00
N ARG A 59 -10.26 6.51 0.24
CA ARG A 59 -9.79 7.82 0.73
C ARG A 59 -8.32 7.81 1.14
N VAL A 60 -7.73 6.64 1.34
CA VAL A 60 -6.42 6.50 1.97
C VAL A 60 -5.38 5.82 1.08
N CYS A 61 -5.31 6.21 -0.19
CA CYS A 61 -4.29 5.72 -1.11
C CYS A 61 -2.88 6.13 -0.62
N PRO A 62 -1.98 5.18 -0.30
CA PRO A 62 -0.67 5.51 0.28
C PRO A 62 0.18 6.36 -0.66
N SER A 63 0.11 6.15 -1.98
CA SER A 63 0.82 6.98 -2.95
C SER A 63 0.38 8.45 -2.92
N HIS A 64 -0.89 8.72 -2.58
CA HIS A 64 -1.38 10.09 -2.47
C HIS A 64 -1.04 10.72 -1.13
N ILE A 65 -1.27 10.01 -0.01
CA ILE A 65 -1.04 10.54 1.33
C ILE A 65 0.46 10.79 1.58
N LEU A 66 1.31 9.86 1.13
CA LEU A 66 2.76 9.89 1.39
C LEU A 66 3.58 10.39 0.20
N ASN A 67 2.90 10.81 -0.89
CA ASN A 67 3.53 11.32 -2.10
C ASN A 67 4.58 10.37 -2.72
N PHE A 68 4.37 9.05 -2.61
CA PHE A 68 5.27 8.07 -3.24
C PHE A 68 5.26 8.21 -4.76
N GLN A 69 6.45 8.28 -5.33
CA GLN A 69 6.70 8.20 -6.75
C GLN A 69 6.68 6.75 -7.24
N PRO A 70 6.46 6.52 -8.56
CA PRO A 70 6.58 5.19 -9.14
C PRO A 70 7.93 4.54 -8.80
N GLY A 71 7.89 3.33 -8.27
CA GLY A 71 9.07 2.56 -7.88
C GLY A 71 9.59 2.78 -6.44
N GLU A 72 9.06 3.74 -5.68
CA GLU A 72 9.54 3.98 -4.31
C GLU A 72 8.99 2.99 -3.28
N ALA A 73 7.72 2.60 -3.43
CA ALA A 73 7.02 1.74 -2.49
C ALA A 73 6.37 0.53 -3.17
N PHE A 74 6.61 -0.65 -2.62
CA PHE A 74 5.82 -1.84 -2.88
C PHE A 74 4.58 -1.84 -1.98
N ALA A 75 3.43 -1.45 -2.53
CA ALA A 75 2.20 -1.27 -1.76
C ALA A 75 1.26 -2.49 -1.86
N PHE A 76 0.87 -3.02 -0.71
CA PHE A 76 -0.17 -4.03 -0.56
C PHE A 76 -1.39 -3.40 0.11
N ARG A 77 -2.58 -3.60 -0.47
CA ARG A 77 -3.83 -3.04 0.04
C ARG A 77 -4.89 -4.10 0.25
N ASN A 78 -5.40 -4.21 1.47
CA ASN A 78 -6.51 -5.10 1.83
C ASN A 78 -7.49 -4.41 2.80
N VAL A 79 -8.60 -5.09 3.09
CA VAL A 79 -9.56 -4.61 4.09
C VAL A 79 -8.85 -4.48 5.44
N ALA A 80 -8.95 -3.29 6.04
CA ALA A 80 -8.34 -2.94 7.33
C ALA A 80 -6.81 -3.05 7.42
N ASN A 81 -6.08 -3.04 6.29
CA ASN A 81 -4.60 -3.02 6.26
C ASN A 81 -3.93 -4.09 7.12
N LEU A 82 -4.55 -5.26 7.21
CA LEU A 82 -4.16 -6.32 8.12
C LEU A 82 -3.06 -7.20 7.55
N VAL A 83 -2.11 -7.57 8.39
CA VAL A 83 -1.20 -8.68 8.13
C VAL A 83 -1.68 -9.86 8.99
N PRO A 84 -2.30 -10.93 8.42
CA PRO A 84 -2.80 -12.09 9.20
C PRO A 84 -1.64 -12.85 9.90
N PRO A 85 -1.84 -13.53 11.08
CA PRO A 85 -2.84 -14.60 11.30
C PRO A 85 -3.59 -14.64 12.67
N TYR A 86 -4.73 -15.37 12.70
CA TYR A 86 -5.67 -15.67 13.83
C TYR A 86 -5.97 -14.55 14.84
N ASP A 87 -7.02 -13.78 14.50
CA ASP A 87 -7.88 -12.96 15.37
C ASP A 87 -7.43 -11.51 15.73
N GLN A 88 -8.34 -10.59 15.39
CA GLN A 88 -8.50 -9.15 15.70
C GLN A 88 -7.55 -8.05 15.15
N GLU A 89 -8.17 -6.88 14.97
CA GLU A 89 -7.76 -5.72 14.17
C GLU A 89 -7.03 -4.65 15.01
N ALA A 90 -5.77 -4.36 14.69
CA ALA A 90 -5.04 -3.12 15.01
C ALA A 90 -3.68 -3.12 14.28
N VAL A 91 -3.10 -1.93 14.04
CA VAL A 91 -1.75 -1.81 13.43
C VAL A 91 -0.70 -2.58 14.23
N ASN A 92 -0.76 -2.51 15.57
CA ASN A 92 0.17 -3.23 16.45
C ASN A 92 0.05 -4.76 16.35
N VAL A 93 -1.16 -5.29 16.13
CA VAL A 93 -1.35 -6.73 15.92
C VAL A 93 -0.69 -7.15 14.60
N SER A 94 -0.87 -6.36 13.54
CA SER A 94 -0.21 -6.63 12.25
C SER A 94 1.31 -6.56 12.34
N LEU A 95 1.86 -5.63 13.13
CA LEU A 95 3.29 -5.57 13.42
C LEU A 95 3.77 -6.82 14.16
N GLY A 96 3.02 -7.31 15.15
CA GLY A 96 3.30 -8.59 15.82
C GLY A 96 3.25 -9.78 14.86
N ASN A 97 2.27 -9.80 13.95
CA ASN A 97 2.12 -10.84 12.94
C ASN A 97 3.30 -10.85 11.95
N LEU A 98 3.83 -9.69 11.57
CA LEU A 98 5.05 -9.62 10.76
C LEU A 98 6.26 -10.29 11.44
N LEU A 99 6.35 -10.21 12.77
CA LEU A 99 7.43 -10.89 13.52
C LEU A 99 7.31 -12.42 13.50
N THR A 100 6.18 -13.00 13.07
CA THR A 100 6.05 -14.45 12.93
C THR A 100 6.84 -15.00 11.73
N TYR A 101 7.14 -14.16 10.74
CA TYR A 101 7.88 -14.54 9.54
C TYR A 101 9.40 -14.58 9.80
N PRO A 102 10.10 -15.71 9.50
CA PRO A 102 11.53 -15.83 9.79
C PRO A 102 12.41 -14.77 9.14
N PHE A 103 12.19 -14.48 7.86
CA PHE A 103 12.98 -13.48 7.12
C PHE A 103 12.78 -12.04 7.63
N VAL A 104 11.62 -11.74 8.23
CA VAL A 104 11.39 -10.42 8.87
C VAL A 104 12.23 -10.31 10.12
N ARG A 105 12.23 -11.33 10.99
CA ARG A 105 13.06 -11.35 12.20
C ARG A 105 14.54 -11.30 11.89
N GLU A 106 14.97 -12.06 10.89
CA GLU A 106 16.36 -12.05 10.43
C GLU A 106 16.76 -10.67 9.90
N GLY A 107 15.92 -10.04 9.07
CA GLY A 107 16.17 -8.70 8.56
C GLY A 107 16.26 -7.65 9.67
N LEU A 108 15.40 -7.74 10.69
CA LEU A 108 15.45 -6.86 11.86
C LEU A 108 16.74 -7.08 12.68
N ALA A 109 17.09 -8.34 12.96
CA ALA A 109 18.31 -8.68 13.69
C ALA A 109 19.58 -8.20 12.98
N ASN A 110 19.61 -8.32 11.65
CA ASN A 110 20.71 -7.89 10.79
C ASN A 110 20.68 -6.38 10.48
N LYS A 111 19.68 -5.64 10.98
CA LYS A 111 19.45 -4.21 10.72
C LYS A 111 19.34 -3.86 9.23
N THR A 112 18.90 -4.82 8.41
CA THR A 112 18.59 -4.63 6.99
C THR A 112 17.12 -4.34 6.75
N LEU A 113 16.28 -4.51 7.78
CA LEU A 113 14.85 -4.24 7.77
C LEU A 113 14.48 -3.43 9.01
N ALA A 114 13.50 -2.54 8.87
CA ALA A 114 12.85 -1.85 9.98
C ALA A 114 11.33 -2.02 9.86
N LEU A 115 10.64 -2.12 11.00
CA LEU A 115 9.18 -2.14 11.06
C LEU A 115 8.66 -0.84 11.66
N GLN A 116 7.69 -0.24 10.99
CA GLN A 116 7.02 0.99 11.43
C GLN A 116 5.50 0.80 11.38
N GLY A 117 4.84 1.22 12.46
CA GLY A 117 3.41 1.46 12.47
C GLY A 117 3.11 2.90 12.08
N ALA A 118 1.97 3.11 11.45
CA ALA A 118 1.47 4.44 11.12
C ALA A 118 -0.05 4.51 11.28
N HIS A 119 -0.54 5.68 11.65
CA HIS A 119 -1.96 5.99 11.73
C HIS A 119 -2.22 7.31 10.99
N TYR A 120 -3.10 7.26 9.99
CA TYR A 120 -3.56 8.44 9.26
C TYR A 120 -5.02 8.72 9.59
N ASP A 121 -5.27 9.89 10.18
CA ASP A 121 -6.62 10.39 10.40
C ASP A 121 -6.98 11.39 9.31
N PHE A 122 -7.83 10.97 8.36
CA PHE A 122 -8.29 11.81 7.26
C PHE A 122 -9.31 12.88 7.69
N VAL A 123 -9.88 12.79 8.90
CA VAL A 123 -10.80 13.80 9.43
C VAL A 123 -10.03 15.00 9.94
N THR A 124 -8.96 14.76 10.70
CA THR A 124 -8.10 15.82 11.23
C THR A 124 -6.94 16.19 10.30
N GLY A 125 -6.60 15.32 9.35
CA GLY A 125 -5.43 15.46 8.49
C GLY A 125 -4.11 15.15 9.21
N SER A 126 -4.16 14.43 10.33
CA SER A 126 -2.98 14.08 11.12
C SER A 126 -2.37 12.74 10.70
N PHE A 127 -1.05 12.62 10.85
CA PHE A 127 -0.30 11.42 10.54
C PHE A 127 0.71 11.13 11.65
N GLU A 128 0.57 9.96 12.29
CA GLU A 128 1.42 9.51 13.38
C GLU A 128 2.18 8.26 12.96
N THR A 129 3.42 8.12 13.44
CA THR A 129 4.25 6.94 13.19
C THR A 129 4.96 6.51 14.46
N TRP A 130 5.26 5.21 14.56
CA TRP A 130 6.05 4.64 15.63
C TRP A 130 6.88 3.46 15.12
N GLY A 131 8.09 3.29 15.66
CA GLY A 131 8.97 2.18 15.34
C GLY A 131 8.72 0.97 16.25
N VAL A 132 9.01 -0.22 15.75
CA VAL A 132 9.14 -1.43 16.58
C VAL A 132 10.62 -1.66 16.85
N GLU A 133 11.03 -1.56 18.12
CA GLU A 133 12.38 -1.96 18.53
C GLU A 133 12.43 -3.48 18.71
N PHE A 134 13.25 -4.15 17.89
CA PHE A 134 13.50 -5.58 17.99
C PHE A 134 14.90 -5.80 18.59
N GLY A 135 14.95 -6.28 19.82
CA GLY A 135 16.19 -6.69 20.50
C GLY A 135 16.17 -8.18 20.78
N LEU A 136 17.23 -8.89 20.39
CA LEU A 136 17.48 -10.23 20.92
C LEU A 136 17.99 -10.06 22.36
N THR A 137 17.19 -10.45 23.34
CA THR A 137 17.72 -10.63 24.69
C THR A 137 18.54 -11.93 24.70
N GLU A 138 19.79 -11.85 25.18
CA GLU A 138 20.54 -13.08 25.40
C GLU A 138 19.78 -13.96 26.41
N PRO A 139 19.77 -15.30 26.23
CA PRO A 139 19.18 -16.19 27.21
C PRO A 139 19.82 -15.93 28.57
N VAL A 140 19.00 -15.59 29.56
CA VAL A 140 19.46 -15.54 30.95
C VAL A 140 19.84 -16.97 31.32
N LYS A 141 21.14 -17.24 31.42
CA LYS A 141 21.63 -18.48 32.03
C LYS A 141 21.29 -18.41 33.51
N VAL A 142 20.26 -19.15 33.91
CA VAL A 142 20.04 -19.56 35.31
C VAL A 142 21.02 -20.65 35.69
#